data_AF-A0A2V5YSP3-F1
#
_entry.id   AF-A0A2V5YSP3-F1
#
_cell.length_a   1.000
_cell.length_b   1.000
_cell.length_c   1.000
_cell.angle_alpha   90.00
_cell.angle_beta   90.00
_cell.angle_gamma   90.00
#
_symmetry.space_group_name_H-M   'P 1'
#
loop_
_entity.id
_entity.type
_entity.pdbx_description
1 polymer ?
#
loop_
_entity_poly.entity_id
_entity_poly.type
_entity_poly.pdbx_seq_one_letter_code
_entity_poly.pdbx_strand_id
1 'polypeptide(L)'
;MNEVHDEKLSQLVSLGGWLRGTEVLTSVVKQHFSADGAELLHQPDLLSYFQTRLKAMPEFNLPIIHQIQDALVEVKPLIDVGSARIPAESVKKVNEITTRLGAGIVTRD
;
A
#
# COMPACT_ATOMS: atom_id res chain seq x y z
N MET A 1 14.64 23.73 -9.25
CA MET A 1 14.73 22.42 -9.95
C MET A 1 14.93 21.25 -8.98
N ASN A 2 15.70 21.42 -7.89
CA ASN A 2 15.88 20.35 -6.89
C ASN A 2 14.63 20.07 -6.04
N GLU A 3 13.90 21.11 -5.65
CA GLU A 3 12.71 20.98 -4.78
C GLU A 3 11.64 20.04 -5.35
N VAL A 4 11.39 20.09 -6.67
CA VAL A 4 10.39 19.22 -7.33
C VAL A 4 10.86 17.75 -7.35
N HIS A 5 12.18 17.52 -7.47
CA HIS A 5 12.74 16.16 -7.41
C HIS A 5 12.68 15.61 -5.99
N ASP A 6 13.03 16.43 -4.99
CA ASP A 6 12.95 16.06 -3.58
C ASP A 6 11.51 15.79 -3.14
N GLU A 7 10.54 16.57 -3.63
CA GLU A 7 9.12 16.31 -3.38
C GLU A 7 8.71 14.95 -3.93
N LYS A 8 9.06 14.63 -5.17
CA LYS A 8 8.73 13.34 -5.80
C LYS A 8 9.36 12.15 -5.07
N LEU A 9 10.63 12.25 -4.68
CA LEU A 9 11.29 11.24 -3.87
C LEU A 9 10.62 11.07 -2.50
N SER A 10 10.21 12.16 -1.85
CA SER A 10 9.48 12.09 -0.58
C SER A 10 8.17 11.31 -0.70
N GLN A 11 7.46 11.45 -1.83
CA GLN A 11 6.23 10.69 -2.09
C GLN A 11 6.50 9.18 -2.21
N LEU A 12 7.60 8.79 -2.88
CA LEU A 12 8.00 7.39 -2.98
C LEU A 12 8.40 6.81 -1.62
N VAL A 13 9.06 7.61 -0.77
CA VAL A 13 9.37 7.22 0.62
C VAL A 13 8.09 7.03 1.43
N SER A 14 7.13 7.95 1.34
CA SER A 14 5.83 7.82 2.02
C SER A 14 5.06 6.57 1.56
N LEU A 15 5.08 6.27 0.26
CA LEU A 15 4.47 5.05 -0.29
C LEU A 15 5.16 3.78 0.23
N GLY A 16 6.50 3.76 0.25
CA GLY A 16 7.27 2.64 0.81
C GLY A 16 6.97 2.43 2.30
N GLY A 17 6.89 3.51 3.07
CA GLY A 17 6.51 3.49 4.48
C GLY A 17 5.10 2.95 4.70
N TRP A 18 4.14 3.36 3.86
CA TRP A 18 2.77 2.84 3.93
C TRP A 18 2.70 1.35 3.59
N LEU A 19 3.36 0.90 2.51
CA LEU A 19 3.40 -0.52 2.13
C LEU A 19 3.96 -1.38 3.26
N ARG A 20 5.10 -0.98 3.84
CA ARG A 20 5.72 -1.73 4.92
C ARG A 20 4.91 -1.68 6.21
N GLY A 21 4.36 -0.52 6.56
CA GLY A 21 3.50 -0.37 7.74
C GLY A 21 2.24 -1.23 7.64
N THR A 22 1.61 -1.27 6.46
CA THR A 22 0.44 -2.10 6.17
C THR A 22 0.79 -3.59 6.29
N GLU A 23 1.93 -4.02 5.75
CA GLU A 23 2.41 -5.40 5.87
C GLU A 23 2.59 -5.82 7.34
N VAL A 24 3.24 -4.98 8.16
CA VAL A 24 3.44 -5.25 9.60
C VAL A 24 2.11 -5.31 10.32
N LEU A 25 1.26 -4.29 10.13
CA LEU A 25 -0.05 -4.21 10.80
C LEU A 25 -0.90 -5.44 10.49
N THR A 26 -1.04 -5.77 9.20
CA THR A 26 -1.81 -6.95 8.78
C THR A 26 -1.20 -8.26 9.27
N SER A 27 0.14 -8.33 9.46
CA SER A 27 0.80 -9.50 10.04
C SER A 27 0.43 -9.71 11.51
N VAL A 28 0.29 -8.63 12.28
CA VAL A 28 -0.15 -8.69 13.68
C VAL A 28 -1.64 -9.01 13.76
N VAL A 29 -2.47 -8.30 12.99
CA VAL A 29 -3.92 -8.50 12.99
C VAL A 29 -4.28 -9.91 12.53
N LYS A 30 -3.61 -10.50 11.54
CA LYS A 30 -3.96 -11.85 11.08
C LYS A 30 -3.59 -12.98 12.06
N GLN A 31 -2.58 -12.79 12.93
CA GLN A 31 -2.17 -13.81 13.91
C GLN A 31 -3.25 -14.03 14.97
N HIS A 32 -3.87 -12.94 15.43
CA HIS A 32 -5.04 -12.95 16.30
C HIS A 32 -6.02 -11.90 15.80
N PHE A 33 -6.98 -12.31 14.96
CA PHE A 33 -7.88 -11.39 14.29
C PHE A 33 -8.53 -10.41 15.28
N SER A 34 -8.29 -9.13 15.03
CA SER A 34 -8.87 -8.00 15.76
C SER A 34 -9.63 -7.12 14.78
N ALA A 35 -10.95 -7.02 14.96
CA ALA A 35 -11.78 -6.16 14.12
C ALA A 35 -11.34 -4.69 14.23
N ASP A 36 -11.06 -4.20 15.43
CA ASP A 36 -10.59 -2.82 15.62
C ASP A 36 -9.19 -2.59 15.06
N GLY A 37 -8.34 -3.62 15.09
CA GLY A 37 -7.03 -3.58 14.40
C GLY A 37 -7.18 -3.57 12.88
N ALA A 38 -8.16 -4.29 12.34
CA ALA A 38 -8.46 -4.30 10.91
C ALA A 38 -8.97 -2.93 10.43
N GLU A 39 -9.77 -2.23 11.23
CA GLU A 39 -10.27 -0.88 10.89
C GLU A 39 -9.16 0.17 10.73
N LEU A 40 -7.97 -0.04 11.28
CA LEU A 40 -6.81 0.83 11.02
C LEU A 40 -6.39 0.85 9.54
N LEU A 41 -6.78 -0.17 8.78
CA LEU A 41 -6.53 -0.26 7.33
C LEU A 41 -7.50 0.57 6.50
N HIS A 42 -8.61 1.04 7.08
CA HIS A 42 -9.70 1.70 6.38
C HIS A 42 -9.34 3.15 5.97
N GLN A 43 -8.39 3.26 5.03
CA GLN A 43 -7.86 4.53 4.52
C GLN A 43 -7.87 4.56 2.98
N PRO A 44 -9.03 4.40 2.33
CA PRO A 44 -9.13 4.24 0.87
C PRO A 44 -8.69 5.49 0.08
N ASP A 45 -8.81 6.66 0.68
CA ASP A 45 -8.37 7.93 0.08
C ASP A 45 -6.84 7.99 -0.04
N LEU A 46 -6.12 7.38 0.91
CA LEU A 46 -4.66 7.32 0.87
C LEU A 46 -4.15 6.51 -0.32
N LEU A 47 -4.84 5.42 -0.69
CA LEU A 47 -4.50 4.65 -1.89
C LEU A 47 -4.76 5.46 -3.17
N SER A 48 -5.88 6.18 -3.20
CA SER A 48 -6.23 7.07 -4.32
C SER A 48 -5.21 8.20 -4.49
N TYR A 49 -4.73 8.74 -3.36
CA TYR A 49 -3.63 9.70 -3.32
C TYR A 49 -2.35 9.11 -3.92
N PHE A 50 -1.89 7.94 -3.46
CA PHE A 50 -0.68 7.31 -4.00
C PHE A 50 -0.77 6.99 -5.49
N GLN A 51 -1.92 6.48 -5.95
CA GLN A 51 -2.15 6.25 -7.38
C GLN A 51 -2.02 7.54 -8.20
N THR A 52 -2.59 8.63 -7.71
CA THR A 52 -2.52 9.94 -8.36
C THR A 52 -1.09 10.45 -8.41
N ARG A 53 -0.35 10.34 -7.30
CA ARG A 53 1.06 10.74 -7.22
C ARG A 53 1.94 9.94 -8.17
N LEU A 54 1.80 8.61 -8.21
CA LEU A 54 2.57 7.77 -9.14
C LEU A 54 2.27 8.10 -10.61
N LYS A 55 1.01 8.38 -10.97
CA LYS A 55 0.65 8.82 -12.33
C LYS A 55 1.26 10.16 -12.72
N ALA A 56 1.46 11.07 -11.75
CA ALA A 56 2.10 12.37 -11.95
C ALA A 56 3.64 12.30 -12.02
N MET A 57 4.22 11.10 -11.96
CA MET A 57 5.65 10.85 -11.92
C MET A 57 6.09 9.86 -13.02
N PRO A 58 5.79 10.15 -14.31
CA PRO A 58 6.04 9.23 -15.42
C PRO A 58 7.52 8.90 -15.65
N GLU A 59 8.45 9.71 -15.11
CA GLU A 59 9.88 9.43 -15.16
C GLU A 59 10.28 8.20 -14.34
N PHE A 60 9.49 7.79 -13.34
CA PHE A 60 9.72 6.57 -12.55
C PHE A 60 9.04 5.36 -13.22
N ASN A 61 9.50 5.01 -14.41
CA ASN A 61 8.94 3.93 -15.22
C ASN A 61 9.66 2.58 -14.99
N LEU A 62 9.55 2.05 -13.76
CA LEU A 62 10.14 0.76 -13.40
C LEU A 62 9.06 -0.32 -13.27
N PRO A 63 9.34 -1.60 -13.62
CA PRO A 63 8.37 -2.69 -13.47
C PRO A 63 7.74 -2.77 -12.06
N ILE A 64 8.53 -2.51 -11.02
CA ILE A 64 8.03 -2.51 -9.63
C ILE A 64 7.01 -1.39 -9.36
N ILE A 65 7.14 -0.24 -10.02
CA ILE A 65 6.18 0.87 -9.87
C ILE A 65 4.84 0.48 -10.47
N HIS A 66 4.82 -0.18 -11.63
CA HIS A 66 3.59 -0.71 -12.24
C HIS A 66 2.93 -1.76 -11.33
N GLN A 67 3.73 -2.70 -10.78
CA GLN A 67 3.22 -3.69 -9.83
C GLN A 67 2.61 -3.05 -8.57
N ILE A 68 3.21 -1.96 -8.07
CA ILE A 68 2.67 -1.22 -6.94
C ILE A 68 1.36 -0.51 -7.35
N GLN A 69 1.28 0.10 -8.53
CA GLN A 69 0.04 0.71 -9.02
C GLN A 69 -1.10 -0.30 -9.10
N ASP A 70 -0.86 -1.49 -9.67
CA ASP A 70 -1.85 -2.56 -9.75
C ASP A 70 -2.28 -3.05 -8.37
N ALA A 71 -1.33 -3.22 -7.45
CA ALA A 71 -1.62 -3.61 -6.08
C ALA A 71 -2.46 -2.57 -5.32
N LEU A 72 -2.23 -1.26 -5.54
CA LEU A 72 -3.06 -0.22 -4.95
C LEU A 72 -4.51 -0.31 -5.45
N VAL A 73 -4.72 -0.67 -6.73
CA VAL A 73 -6.06 -0.95 -7.28
C VAL A 73 -6.67 -2.18 -6.61
N GLU A 74 -5.89 -3.24 -6.43
CA GLU A 74 -6.35 -4.49 -5.81
C GLU A 74 -6.69 -4.36 -4.32
N VAL A 75 -5.90 -3.59 -3.57
CA VAL A 75 -6.08 -3.40 -2.12
C VAL A 75 -7.28 -2.51 -1.81
N LYS A 76 -7.55 -1.47 -2.62
CA LYS A 76 -8.61 -0.50 -2.35
C LYS A 76 -9.98 -1.13 -2.01
N PRO A 77 -10.56 -2.04 -2.81
CA PRO A 77 -11.85 -2.64 -2.48
C PRO A 77 -11.82 -3.57 -1.25
N LEU A 78 -10.65 -4.00 -0.79
CA LEU A 78 -10.52 -4.87 0.39
C LEU A 78 -10.66 -4.08 1.70
N ILE A 79 -10.35 -2.78 1.66
CA ILE A 79 -10.37 -1.87 2.81
C ILE A 79 -11.47 -0.81 2.70
N ASP A 80 -11.99 -0.55 1.50
CA ASP A 80 -13.10 0.38 1.22
C ASP A 80 -14.44 -0.33 1.34
N VAL A 81 -14.80 -0.70 2.57
CA VAL A 81 -15.99 -1.50 2.87
C VAL A 81 -17.18 -0.65 3.34
N GLY A 82 -17.09 0.68 3.19
CA GLY A 82 -18.13 1.61 3.62
C GLY A 82 -18.38 1.54 5.13
N SER A 83 -19.63 1.33 5.54
CA SER A 83 -19.96 1.18 6.97
C SER A 83 -19.78 -0.25 7.50
N ALA A 84 -19.40 -1.21 6.66
CA ALA A 84 -19.12 -2.58 7.09
C ALA A 84 -17.75 -2.68 7.77
N ARG A 85 -17.52 -3.79 8.48
CA ARG A 85 -16.20 -4.09 9.08
C ARG A 85 -15.33 -4.84 8.10
N ILE A 86 -14.02 -4.59 8.13
CA ILE A 86 -13.05 -5.29 7.28
C ILE A 86 -12.96 -6.77 7.72
N PRO A 87 -13.24 -7.75 6.85
CA PRO A 87 -13.21 -9.17 7.21
C PRO A 87 -11.77 -9.69 7.30
N ALA A 88 -11.58 -10.79 8.05
CA ALA A 88 -10.28 -11.44 8.20
C ALA A 88 -9.63 -11.84 6.87
N GLU A 89 -10.44 -12.28 5.90
CA GLU A 89 -9.96 -12.62 4.55
C GLU A 89 -9.39 -11.41 3.81
N SER A 90 -10.00 -10.22 3.95
CA SER A 90 -9.44 -8.99 3.40
C SER A 90 -8.09 -8.67 4.04
N VAL A 91 -7.97 -8.77 5.37
CA VAL A 91 -6.70 -8.53 6.07
C VAL A 91 -5.60 -9.48 5.58
N LYS A 92 -5.93 -10.77 5.43
CA LYS A 92 -5.01 -11.79 4.92
C LYS A 92 -4.57 -11.47 3.49
N LYS A 93 -5.51 -11.11 2.61
CA LYS A 93 -5.20 -10.79 1.22
C LYS A 93 -4.35 -9.52 1.10
N VAL A 94 -4.63 -8.47 1.88
CA VAL A 94 -3.81 -7.25 1.93
C VAL A 94 -2.39 -7.57 2.41
N ASN A 95 -2.24 -8.44 3.41
CA ASN A 95 -0.92 -8.89 3.86
C ASN A 95 -0.14 -9.60 2.74
N GLU A 96 -0.76 -10.55 2.04
CA GLU A 96 -0.12 -11.30 0.95
C GLU A 96 0.36 -10.37 -0.17
N ILE A 97 -0.47 -9.40 -0.57
CA ILE A 97 -0.12 -8.39 -1.58
C ILE A 97 1.09 -7.56 -1.12
N THR A 98 1.04 -7.04 0.11
CA THR A 98 2.09 -6.14 0.64
C THR A 98 3.40 -6.86 0.93
N THR A 99 3.38 -8.11 1.41
CA THR A 99 4.59 -8.93 1.58
C THR A 99 5.24 -9.26 0.23
N ARG A 100 4.46 -9.62 -0.80
CA ARG A 100 4.99 -9.87 -2.15
C ARG A 100 5.68 -8.63 -2.73
N LEU A 101 5.07 -7.46 -2.57
CA LEU A 101 5.67 -6.21 -3.01
C LEU A 101 6.92 -5.85 -2.20
N GLY A 102 6.89 -6.02 -0.88
CA GLY A 102 8.03 -5.77 0.00
C GLY A 102 9.26 -6.61 -0.40
N ALA A 103 9.06 -7.89 -0.69
CA ALA A 103 10.12 -8.75 -1.21
C ALA A 103 10.70 -8.19 -2.53
N GLY A 104 9.84 -7.84 -3.50
CA GLY A 104 10.27 -7.30 -4.78
C GLY A 104 11.00 -5.94 -4.72
N ILE A 105 10.79 -5.17 -3.64
CA ILE A 105 11.53 -3.92 -3.38
C ILE A 105 12.92 -4.21 -2.81
N VAL A 106 13.06 -5.22 -1.95
CA VAL A 106 14.31 -5.53 -1.22
C VAL A 106 15.26 -6.42 -2.02
N THR A 107 14.74 -7.37 -2.82
CA THR A 107 15.57 -8.40 -3.50
C THR A 107 16.05 -7.99 -4.90
N ARG A 108 16.21 -6.69 -5.18
CA ARG A 108 16.83 -6.26 -6.45
C ARG A 108 18.33 -6.14 -6.30
N ASP A 109 19.04 -7.18 -6.74
CA ASP A 109 20.43 -7.14 -7.18
C ASP A 109 20.58 -6.38 -8.52
#